data_AF-A0A3Q2V672-F1
#
_entry.id   AF-A0A3Q2V672-F1
#
_cell.length_a   1.000
_cell.length_b   1.000
_cell.length_c   1.000
_cell.angle_alpha   90.00
_cell.angle_beta   90.00
_cell.angle_gamma   90.00
#
_symmetry.space_group_name_H-M   'P 1'
#
loop_
_entity.id
_entity.type
_entity.pdbx_description
1 polymer ?
#
loop_
_entity_poly.entity_id
_entity_poly.type
_entity_poly.pdbx_seq_one_letter_code
_entity_poly.pdbx_strand_id
1 'polypeptide(L)'
;MAALNIKIITLNVKRINHFFKRHKILSSLKKDRVQIALLQETHLTDSEHLKLKRDWVGQIYYSSFNSKSRRSNSIRKCLCTTFDRLFYSNLLAKTSSVCPNHVIIGGDFNCGLSPETDYNPPKSQPPSKMAKAAMDFCSDLGLFDAWRVCNPHVKDFTFFSRPHFSFSRIDYMFVSRSEDNFYVHFLVLLYVQGL
;
A
#
# COMPACT_ATOMS: atom_id res chain seq x y z
N MET A 1 -3.79 30.40 -1.90
CA MET A 1 -3.73 29.29 -2.88
C MET A 1 -4.65 28.18 -2.40
N ALA A 2 -5.53 27.65 -3.25
CA ALA A 2 -6.40 26.54 -2.86
C ALA A 2 -5.55 25.28 -2.65
N ALA A 3 -5.64 24.67 -1.46
CA ALA A 3 -4.98 23.39 -1.22
C ALA A 3 -5.56 22.34 -2.17
N LEU A 4 -4.71 21.75 -3.01
CA LEU A 4 -5.06 20.60 -3.84
C LEU A 4 -5.31 19.40 -2.93
N ASN A 5 -6.58 19.09 -2.68
CA ASN A 5 -6.95 17.93 -1.90
C ASN A 5 -7.03 16.69 -2.82
N ILE A 6 -5.99 15.87 -2.80
CA ILE A 6 -5.92 14.60 -3.53
C ILE A 6 -6.15 13.47 -2.53
N LYS A 7 -7.17 12.63 -2.79
CA LYS A 7 -7.49 11.45 -1.99
C LYS A 7 -6.88 10.21 -2.62
N ILE A 8 -5.96 9.61 -1.88
CA ILE A 8 -5.25 8.39 -2.25
C ILE A 8 -5.65 7.27 -1.30
N ILE A 9 -5.96 6.09 -1.84
CA ILE A 9 -6.26 4.89 -1.04
C ILE A 9 -5.29 3.77 -1.42
N THR A 10 -4.84 3.01 -0.42
CA THR A 10 -4.19 1.71 -0.61
C THR A 10 -5.08 0.61 -0.03
N LEU A 11 -5.26 -0.49 -0.74
CA LEU A 11 -6.14 -1.58 -0.34
C LEU A 11 -5.62 -2.94 -0.79
N ASN A 12 -5.27 -3.79 0.17
CA ASN A 12 -5.08 -5.21 -0.09
C ASN A 12 -6.45 -5.87 -0.30
N VAL A 13 -6.78 -6.20 -1.55
CA VAL A 13 -8.11 -6.67 -1.93
C VAL A 13 -8.27 -8.19 -1.78
N LYS A 14 -7.23 -8.96 -1.45
CA LYS A 14 -7.28 -10.43 -1.26
C LYS A 14 -8.14 -11.14 -2.31
N ARG A 15 -7.72 -11.07 -3.58
CA ARG A 15 -8.43 -11.50 -4.79
C ARG A 15 -9.72 -10.71 -5.08
N ILE A 16 -9.78 -10.11 -6.27
CA ILE A 16 -10.92 -9.29 -6.75
C ILE A 16 -11.62 -9.87 -7.98
N ASN A 17 -11.43 -11.15 -8.28
CA ASN A 17 -12.02 -11.75 -9.48
C ASN A 17 -13.57 -11.85 -9.39
N HIS A 18 -14.08 -12.09 -8.19
CA HIS A 18 -15.52 -12.20 -7.95
C HIS A 18 -16.26 -10.91 -8.29
N PHE A 19 -17.30 -11.01 -9.13
CA PHE A 19 -18.01 -9.85 -9.68
C PHE A 19 -18.55 -8.91 -8.60
N PHE A 20 -19.25 -9.43 -7.60
CA PHE A 20 -19.85 -8.61 -6.53
C PHE A 20 -18.79 -7.89 -5.70
N LYS A 21 -17.67 -8.55 -5.39
CA LYS A 21 -16.56 -7.95 -4.63
C LYS A 21 -15.91 -6.83 -5.43
N ARG A 22 -15.62 -7.08 -6.71
CA ARG A 22 -15.11 -6.06 -7.64
C ARG A 22 -16.04 -4.86 -7.76
N HIS A 23 -17.33 -5.11 -7.96
CA HIS A 23 -18.33 -4.05 -8.08
C HIS A 23 -18.43 -3.22 -6.79
N LYS A 24 -18.46 -3.86 -5.61
CA LYS A 24 -18.50 -3.18 -4.30
C LYS A 24 -17.27 -2.28 -4.10
N ILE A 25 -16.06 -2.79 -4.36
CA ILE A 25 -14.81 -2.03 -4.22
C ILE A 25 -14.81 -0.82 -5.17
N LEU A 26 -15.07 -1.03 -6.46
CA LEU A 26 -15.09 0.05 -7.45
C LEU A 26 -16.17 1.11 -7.14
N SER A 27 -17.34 0.67 -6.67
CA SER A 27 -18.42 1.59 -6.28
C SER A 27 -18.06 2.41 -5.05
N SER A 28 -17.35 1.83 -4.07
CA SER A 28 -16.83 2.57 -2.92
C SER A 28 -15.83 3.63 -3.37
N LEU A 29 -14.85 3.26 -4.21
CA LEU A 29 -13.85 4.20 -4.74
C LEU A 29 -14.49 5.38 -5.48
N LYS A 30 -15.52 5.11 -6.30
CA LYS A 30 -16.29 6.14 -6.99
C LYS A 30 -17.06 7.04 -6.02
N LYS A 31 -17.78 6.44 -5.07
CA LYS A 31 -18.57 7.17 -4.06
C LYS A 31 -17.69 8.09 -3.21
N ASP A 32 -16.52 7.58 -2.81
CA ASP A 32 -15.55 8.27 -1.97
C ASP A 32 -14.70 9.30 -2.73
N ARG A 33 -14.94 9.44 -4.05
CA ARG A 33 -14.23 10.33 -4.98
C ARG A 33 -12.71 10.17 -4.92
N VAL A 34 -12.26 8.92 -4.90
CA VAL A 34 -10.83 8.58 -4.84
C VAL A 34 -10.18 8.91 -6.17
N GLN A 35 -9.11 9.70 -6.15
CA GLN A 35 -8.35 10.06 -7.35
C GLN A 35 -7.31 8.98 -7.69
N ILE A 36 -6.66 8.40 -6.68
CA ILE A 36 -5.64 7.36 -6.86
C ILE A 36 -5.94 6.18 -5.93
N ALA A 37 -6.06 4.98 -6.50
CA ALA A 37 -6.29 3.75 -5.75
C ALA A 37 -5.20 2.71 -6.05
N LEU A 38 -4.44 2.33 -5.04
CA LEU A 38 -3.40 1.29 -5.07
C LEU A 38 -4.00 -0.03 -4.58
N LEU A 39 -4.14 -1.03 -5.45
CA LEU A 39 -4.83 -2.29 -5.13
C LEU A 39 -3.86 -3.48 -5.10
N GLN A 40 -3.61 -4.08 -3.92
CA GLN A 40 -2.72 -5.24 -3.74
C GLN A 40 -3.48 -6.58 -3.78
N GLU A 41 -2.77 -7.67 -4.09
CA GLU A 41 -3.33 -9.03 -4.17
C GLU A 41 -4.59 -9.14 -5.05
N THR A 42 -4.61 -8.46 -6.21
CA THR A 42 -5.76 -8.52 -7.13
C THR A 42 -6.02 -9.94 -7.64
N HIS A 43 -4.95 -10.72 -7.83
CA HIS A 43 -4.95 -12.08 -8.40
C HIS A 43 -5.65 -12.12 -9.78
N LEU A 44 -5.46 -11.06 -10.57
CA LEU A 44 -5.99 -10.93 -11.92
C LEU A 44 -4.89 -11.17 -12.94
N THR A 45 -5.24 -11.76 -14.08
CA THR A 45 -4.39 -11.76 -15.28
C THR A 45 -4.36 -10.37 -15.93
N ASP A 46 -3.49 -10.16 -16.92
CA ASP A 46 -3.46 -8.90 -17.69
C ASP A 46 -4.81 -8.58 -18.33
N SER A 47 -5.46 -9.58 -18.94
CA SER A 47 -6.78 -9.41 -19.56
C SER A 47 -7.87 -9.11 -18.53
N GLU A 48 -7.73 -9.60 -17.31
CA GLU A 48 -8.68 -9.33 -16.23
C GLU A 48 -8.49 -7.96 -15.59
N HIS A 49 -7.27 -7.42 -15.55
CA HIS A 49 -7.03 -6.05 -15.08
C HIS A 49 -7.75 -5.00 -15.94
N LEU A 50 -7.92 -5.27 -17.24
CA LEU A 50 -8.70 -4.42 -18.12
C LEU A 50 -10.17 -4.30 -17.68
N LYS A 51 -10.72 -5.28 -16.94
CA LYS A 51 -12.08 -5.24 -16.38
C LYS A 51 -12.26 -4.20 -15.27
N LEU A 52 -11.15 -3.69 -14.72
CA LEU A 52 -11.14 -2.58 -13.78
C LEU A 52 -11.30 -1.22 -14.48
N LYS A 53 -11.08 -1.15 -15.81
CA LYS A 53 -11.32 0.06 -16.60
C LYS A 53 -12.82 0.33 -16.67
N ARG A 54 -13.21 1.51 -16.20
CA ARG A 54 -14.59 2.01 -16.21
C ARG A 54 -14.60 3.38 -16.88
N ASP A 55 -15.78 3.85 -17.22
CA ASP A 55 -16.06 5.20 -17.72
C ASP A 55 -15.39 6.29 -16.88
N TRP A 56 -15.39 6.14 -15.56
CA TRP A 56 -14.80 7.10 -14.62
C TRP A 56 -13.33 6.83 -14.27
N VAL A 57 -12.76 5.71 -14.73
CA VAL A 57 -11.37 5.34 -14.46
C VAL A 57 -10.53 5.71 -15.69
N GLY A 58 -9.81 6.82 -15.60
CA GLY A 58 -9.02 7.34 -16.72
C GLY A 58 -7.86 6.41 -17.12
N GLN A 59 -7.00 6.07 -16.16
CA GLN A 59 -5.78 5.29 -16.40
C GLN A 59 -5.66 4.11 -15.44
N ILE A 60 -5.05 3.03 -15.92
CA ILE A 60 -4.75 1.82 -15.14
C ILE A 60 -3.34 1.38 -15.47
N TYR A 61 -2.58 1.11 -14.42
CA TYR A 61 -1.24 0.54 -14.50
C TYR A 61 -1.23 -0.78 -13.74
N TYR A 62 -0.80 -1.88 -14.34
CA TYR A 62 -0.80 -3.16 -13.65
C TYR A 62 0.46 -3.96 -13.98
N SER A 63 0.82 -4.85 -13.07
CA SER A 63 1.83 -5.89 -13.30
C SER A 63 1.24 -7.20 -12.84
N SER A 64 1.04 -8.16 -13.76
CA SER A 64 0.67 -9.52 -13.39
C SER A 64 1.87 -10.47 -13.52
N PHE A 65 1.89 -11.53 -12.71
CA PHE A 65 2.90 -12.58 -12.79
C PHE A 65 2.22 -13.91 -13.11
N ASN A 66 2.63 -14.56 -14.20
CA ASN A 66 2.04 -15.79 -14.70
C ASN A 66 3.01 -16.96 -14.49
N SER A 67 3.01 -17.59 -13.32
CA SER A 67 3.92 -18.70 -13.04
C SER A 67 3.30 -20.06 -13.40
N LYS A 68 3.71 -20.64 -14.54
CA LYS A 68 3.72 -22.10 -14.72
C LYS A 68 4.96 -22.67 -14.03
N SER A 69 5.00 -22.69 -12.70
CA SER A 69 6.05 -23.39 -11.94
C SER A 69 5.49 -23.93 -10.63
N ARG A 70 5.65 -25.25 -10.45
CA ARG A 70 5.14 -26.04 -9.33
C ARG A 70 5.93 -25.73 -8.05
N ARG A 71 5.43 -24.79 -7.24
CA ARG A 71 5.40 -24.76 -5.77
C ARG A 71 5.24 -23.31 -5.31
N SER A 72 4.19 -23.07 -4.53
CA SER A 72 3.70 -21.77 -4.04
C SER A 72 2.82 -20.99 -5.03
N ASN A 73 1.51 -21.24 -4.98
CA ASN A 73 0.49 -20.37 -5.56
C ASN A 73 0.46 -19.04 -4.79
N SER A 74 1.31 -18.08 -5.14
CA SER A 74 1.19 -16.70 -4.68
C SER A 74 1.32 -15.80 -5.89
N ILE A 75 0.19 -15.47 -6.51
CA ILE A 75 0.12 -14.43 -7.53
C ILE A 75 0.44 -13.11 -6.83
N ARG A 76 1.69 -12.69 -6.92
CA ARG A 76 2.16 -11.42 -6.38
C ARG A 76 2.34 -10.45 -7.54
N LYS A 77 1.41 -9.51 -7.71
CA LYS A 77 1.67 -8.05 -7.69
C LYS A 77 0.45 -7.19 -8.04
N CYS A 78 0.54 -5.99 -7.48
CA CYS A 78 -0.41 -4.91 -7.26
C CYS A 78 -0.33 -3.84 -8.37
N LEU A 79 -1.30 -2.94 -8.46
CA LEU A 79 -1.04 -1.57 -8.93
C LEU A 79 -0.12 -0.89 -7.88
N CYS A 80 1.19 -1.10 -8.07
CA CYS A 80 2.33 -0.85 -7.19
C CYS A 80 2.58 -1.81 -6.00
N THR A 81 3.33 -2.87 -6.34
CA THR A 81 4.45 -3.52 -5.61
C THR A 81 4.16 -4.62 -4.58
N THR A 82 4.91 -5.72 -4.71
CA THR A 82 5.19 -6.67 -3.63
C THR A 82 6.69 -6.69 -3.40
N PHE A 83 7.02 -6.86 -2.12
CA PHE A 83 8.25 -6.41 -1.48
C PHE A 83 9.37 -7.46 -1.53
N ASP A 84 10.49 -7.10 -2.18
CA ASP A 84 11.77 -7.82 -2.17
C ASP A 84 12.94 -6.81 -2.22
N ARG A 85 14.12 -7.18 -1.72
CA ARG A 85 15.31 -6.31 -1.63
C ARG A 85 15.81 -5.83 -2.99
N LEU A 86 15.77 -6.69 -4.01
CA LEU A 86 16.10 -6.34 -5.39
C LEU A 86 15.06 -5.39 -6.01
N PHE A 87 13.85 -5.37 -5.47
CA PHE A 87 12.81 -4.47 -5.91
C PHE A 87 13.04 -3.04 -5.39
N TYR A 88 13.42 -2.85 -4.11
CA TYR A 88 13.69 -1.52 -3.55
C TYR A 88 14.81 -0.78 -4.29
N SER A 89 15.90 -1.46 -4.60
CA SER A 89 17.01 -0.88 -5.37
C SER A 89 16.61 -0.49 -6.79
N ASN A 90 15.83 -1.34 -7.46
CA ASN A 90 15.30 -1.03 -8.79
C ASN A 90 14.22 0.07 -8.78
N LEU A 91 13.39 0.11 -7.75
CA LEU A 91 12.41 1.17 -7.55
C LEU A 91 13.13 2.49 -7.31
N LEU A 92 14.09 2.53 -6.39
CA LEU A 92 14.94 3.69 -6.10
C LEU A 92 15.60 4.25 -7.37
N ALA A 93 16.23 3.39 -8.18
CA ALA A 93 16.87 3.80 -9.43
C ALA A 93 15.87 4.39 -10.44
N LYS A 94 14.63 3.89 -10.47
CA LYS A 94 13.57 4.38 -11.37
C LYS A 94 12.84 5.61 -10.84
N THR A 95 12.65 5.74 -9.53
CA THR A 95 11.98 6.90 -8.93
C THR A 95 12.89 8.12 -8.96
N SER A 96 14.18 7.92 -8.70
CA SER A 96 15.20 8.99 -8.72
C SER A 96 15.37 9.62 -10.11
N SER A 97 15.06 8.90 -11.20
CA SER A 97 15.18 9.41 -12.56
C SER A 97 13.91 10.10 -13.10
N VAL A 98 12.74 9.89 -12.46
CA VAL A 98 11.45 10.32 -13.01
C VAL A 98 10.88 11.54 -12.25
N CYS A 99 10.99 11.60 -10.92
CA CYS A 99 10.43 12.70 -10.13
C CYS A 99 11.22 12.91 -8.82
N PRO A 100 12.19 13.84 -8.75
CA PRO A 100 12.96 14.05 -7.51
C PRO A 100 12.15 14.72 -6.39
N ASN A 101 11.09 15.48 -6.72
CA ASN A 101 10.48 16.40 -5.75
C ASN A 101 9.22 15.88 -5.03
N HIS A 102 8.54 14.86 -5.57
CA HIS A 102 7.31 14.32 -4.96
C HIS A 102 7.20 12.81 -5.19
N VAL A 103 7.42 12.03 -4.13
CA VAL A 103 7.34 10.57 -4.14
C VAL A 103 6.27 10.13 -3.15
N ILE A 104 5.34 9.28 -3.63
CA ILE A 104 4.31 8.63 -2.80
C ILE A 104 4.45 7.13 -2.99
N ILE A 105 4.60 6.39 -1.90
CA ILE A 105 4.72 4.94 -1.88
C ILE A 105 3.70 4.39 -0.91
N GLY A 106 2.76 3.59 -1.39
CA GLY A 106 1.74 2.98 -0.54
C GLY A 106 1.58 1.49 -0.82
N GLY A 107 1.32 0.72 0.23
CA GLY A 107 1.02 -0.70 0.09
C GLY A 107 1.20 -1.52 1.36
N ASP A 108 1.12 -2.84 1.18
CA ASP A 108 1.26 -3.85 2.24
C ASP A 108 2.71 -4.32 2.38
N PHE A 109 3.46 -3.67 3.26
CA PHE A 109 4.88 -3.94 3.50
C PHE A 109 5.12 -5.27 4.24
N ASN A 110 4.05 -5.98 4.67
CA ASN A 110 4.12 -7.24 5.39
C ASN A 110 5.01 -7.20 6.66
N CYS A 111 5.34 -6.01 7.18
CA CYS A 111 6.12 -5.83 8.40
C CYS A 111 5.68 -4.56 9.13
N GLY A 112 5.76 -4.62 10.47
CA GLY A 112 5.65 -3.45 11.32
C GLY A 112 7.00 -2.76 11.41
N LEU A 113 7.04 -1.43 11.30
CA LEU A 113 8.27 -0.67 11.37
C LEU A 113 8.71 -0.42 12.82
N SER A 114 7.74 -0.15 13.70
CA SER A 114 7.96 0.11 15.12
C SER A 114 7.40 -1.02 15.99
N PRO A 115 8.25 -1.88 16.59
CA PRO A 115 7.82 -3.03 17.41
C PRO A 115 6.81 -2.71 18.53
N GLU A 116 6.89 -1.50 19.08
CA GLU A 116 6.10 -1.04 20.23
C GLU A 116 4.70 -0.52 19.86
N THR A 117 4.57 0.08 18.67
CA THR A 117 3.37 0.82 18.24
C THR A 117 2.64 0.16 17.07
N ASP A 118 3.34 -0.63 16.27
CA ASP A 118 2.79 -1.30 15.08
C ASP A 118 2.39 -2.75 15.35
N TYR A 119 2.48 -3.20 16.60
CA TYR A 119 2.07 -4.54 17.02
C TYR A 119 1.24 -4.52 18.31
N ASN A 120 0.29 -5.44 18.40
CA ASN A 120 -0.42 -5.77 19.64
C ASN A 120 -0.57 -7.30 19.77
N PRO A 121 0.03 -7.93 20.78
CA PRO A 121 0.86 -7.32 21.82
C PRO A 121 2.16 -6.72 21.23
N PRO A 122 2.76 -5.70 21.90
CA PRO A 122 4.05 -5.15 21.50
C PRO A 122 5.12 -6.23 21.37
N LYS A 123 6.00 -6.09 20.39
CA LYS A 123 7.11 -7.02 20.21
C LYS A 123 8.35 -6.48 20.92
N SER A 124 8.96 -7.29 21.78
CA SER A 124 10.25 -7.00 22.42
C SER A 124 11.46 -7.30 21.52
N GLN A 125 11.23 -8.02 20.41
CA GLN A 125 12.27 -8.37 19.45
C GLN A 125 12.62 -7.19 18.55
N PRO A 126 13.87 -7.12 18.06
CA PRO A 126 14.27 -6.07 17.11
C PRO A 126 13.47 -6.16 15.80
N PRO A 127 13.39 -5.05 15.04
CA PRO A 127 12.76 -5.04 13.73
C PRO A 127 13.32 -6.13 12.82
N SER A 128 12.41 -6.78 12.06
CA SER A 128 12.81 -7.79 11.07
C SER A 128 13.76 -7.22 10.01
N LYS A 129 14.53 -8.08 9.31
CA LYS A 129 15.37 -7.66 8.18
C LYS A 129 14.59 -6.87 7.12
N MET A 130 13.32 -7.24 6.91
CA MET A 130 12.43 -6.55 5.97
C MET A 130 12.01 -5.16 6.49
N ALA A 131 11.67 -5.05 7.77
CA ALA A 131 11.37 -3.77 8.41
C ALA A 131 12.58 -2.84 8.36
N LYS A 132 13.79 -3.36 8.65
CA LYS A 132 15.02 -2.59 8.55
C LYS A 132 15.27 -2.09 7.13
N ALA A 133 15.15 -2.96 6.13
CA ALA A 133 15.29 -2.56 4.72
C ALA A 133 14.24 -1.51 4.29
N ALA A 134 13.01 -1.60 4.79
CA ALA A 134 11.96 -0.62 4.53
C ALA A 134 12.28 0.74 5.19
N MET A 135 12.76 0.73 6.44
CA MET A 135 13.20 1.94 7.14
C MET A 135 14.39 2.60 6.45
N ASP A 136 15.41 1.82 6.09
CA ASP A 136 16.60 2.29 5.37
C ASP A 136 16.19 2.92 4.03
N PHE A 137 15.31 2.25 3.27
CA PHE A 137 14.77 2.78 2.01
C PHE A 137 13.98 4.09 2.19
N CYS A 138 13.17 4.20 3.26
CA CYS A 138 12.46 5.45 3.55
C CYS A 138 13.43 6.56 3.96
N SER A 139 14.47 6.24 4.75
CA SER A 139 15.50 7.19 5.16
C SER A 139 16.29 7.71 3.96
N ASP A 140 16.73 6.82 3.07
CA ASP A 140 17.52 7.17 1.87
C ASP A 140 16.77 8.12 0.93
N LEU A 141 15.43 7.99 0.89
CA LEU A 141 14.55 8.81 0.06
C LEU A 141 13.91 10.00 0.80
N GLY A 142 14.21 10.20 2.09
CA GLY A 142 13.58 11.25 2.90
C GLY A 142 12.06 11.12 2.97
N LEU A 143 11.55 9.88 3.04
CA LEU A 143 10.12 9.58 3.12
C LEU A 143 9.64 9.47 4.57
N PHE A 144 8.42 9.96 4.80
CA PHE A 144 7.76 9.95 6.09
C PHE A 144 6.51 9.10 6.05
N ASP A 145 6.24 8.36 7.14
CA ASP A 145 4.97 7.65 7.35
C ASP A 145 3.84 8.66 7.54
N ALA A 146 3.03 8.85 6.52
CA ALA A 146 1.99 9.86 6.50
C ALA A 146 0.96 9.67 7.62
N TRP A 147 0.60 8.42 7.94
CA TRP A 147 -0.37 8.16 9.00
C TRP A 147 0.22 8.47 10.37
N ARG A 148 1.49 8.10 10.59
CA ARG A 148 2.19 8.33 11.86
C ARG A 148 2.48 9.82 12.11
N VAL A 149 2.75 10.61 11.07
CA VAL A 149 2.88 12.07 11.17
C VAL A 149 1.61 12.70 11.74
N CYS A 150 0.43 12.25 11.27
CA CYS A 150 -0.85 12.75 11.76
C CYS A 150 -1.28 12.12 13.10
N ASN A 151 -0.81 10.91 13.41
CA ASN A 151 -1.25 10.11 14.55
C ASN A 151 -0.05 9.58 15.36
N PRO A 152 0.78 10.45 15.95
CA PRO A 152 2.07 10.06 16.54
C PRO A 152 1.94 9.05 17.68
N HIS A 153 0.89 9.17 18.50
CA HIS A 153 0.71 8.35 19.70
C HIS A 153 -0.43 7.32 19.60
N VAL A 154 -1.16 7.30 18.50
CA VAL A 154 -2.30 6.40 18.32
C VAL A 154 -1.80 5.01 17.93
N LYS A 155 -2.37 3.96 18.52
CA LYS A 155 -2.18 2.58 18.07
C LYS A 155 -3.41 2.15 17.28
N ASP A 156 -3.20 1.90 15.99
CA ASP A 156 -4.22 1.36 15.08
C ASP A 156 -3.56 0.34 14.15
N PHE A 157 -4.32 -0.64 13.67
CA PHE A 157 -3.79 -1.84 13.04
C PHE A 157 -4.50 -2.15 11.73
N THR A 158 -3.75 -2.71 10.78
CA THR A 158 -4.24 -3.00 9.42
C THR A 158 -4.51 -4.48 9.20
N PHE A 159 -3.94 -5.33 10.06
CA PHE A 159 -4.00 -6.78 9.93
C PHE A 159 -4.19 -7.47 11.27
N PHE A 160 -5.03 -8.51 11.27
CA PHE A 160 -5.20 -9.43 12.40
C PHE A 160 -4.75 -10.84 12.02
N SER A 161 -3.84 -11.38 12.81
CA SER A 161 -3.34 -12.75 12.71
C SER A 161 -4.15 -13.66 13.63
N ARG A 162 -5.05 -14.47 13.05
CA ARG A 162 -5.83 -15.45 13.81
C ARG A 162 -4.96 -16.48 14.56
N PRO A 163 -3.93 -17.08 13.96
CA PRO A 163 -3.13 -18.12 14.63
C PRO A 163 -2.35 -17.61 15.85
N HIS A 164 -1.98 -16.32 15.84
CA HIS A 164 -1.18 -15.70 16.89
C HIS A 164 -1.97 -14.72 17.75
N PHE A 165 -3.29 -14.63 17.53
CA PHE A 165 -4.20 -13.69 18.17
C PHE A 165 -3.58 -12.29 18.35
N SER A 166 -3.03 -11.75 17.26
CA SER A 166 -2.26 -10.51 17.29
C SER A 166 -2.65 -9.56 16.17
N PHE A 167 -2.48 -8.28 16.43
CA PHE A 167 -2.71 -7.22 15.47
C PHE A 167 -1.38 -6.62 15.03
N SER A 168 -1.32 -6.19 13.79
CA SER A 168 -0.16 -5.49 13.24
C SER A 168 -0.57 -4.43 12.24
N ARG A 169 0.17 -3.32 12.22
CA ARG A 169 0.10 -2.31 11.17
C ARG A 169 1.15 -2.65 10.12
N ILE A 170 0.70 -3.12 8.96
CA ILE A 170 1.58 -3.56 7.87
C ILE A 170 1.32 -2.82 6.55
N ASP A 171 0.23 -2.06 6.46
CA ASP A 171 -0.07 -1.19 5.34
C ASP A 171 0.35 0.24 5.66
N TYR A 172 1.13 0.85 4.76
CA TYR A 172 1.70 2.17 4.94
C TYR A 172 1.45 3.04 3.72
N MET A 173 1.49 4.36 3.94
CA MET A 173 1.64 5.37 2.91
C MET A 173 2.80 6.27 3.30
N PHE A 174 3.88 6.20 2.53
CA PHE A 174 5.08 7.01 2.69
C PHE A 174 5.09 8.14 1.68
N VAL A 175 5.45 9.33 2.13
CA VAL A 175 5.52 10.52 1.28
C VAL A 175 6.81 11.30 1.49
N SER A 176 7.38 11.83 0.42
CA SER A 176 8.50 12.76 0.50
C SER A 176 8.03 14.11 1.02
N ARG A 177 8.91 14.81 1.75
CA ARG A 177 8.66 16.19 2.15
C ARG A 177 8.72 17.10 0.93
N SER A 178 7.65 17.83 0.65
CA SER A 178 7.64 18.92 -0.32
C SER A 178 7.93 20.24 0.39
N GLU A 179 8.69 21.14 -0.25
CA GLU A 179 8.87 22.51 0.24
C GLU A 179 7.58 23.33 0.14
N ASP A 180 6.67 22.93 -0.75
CA ASP A 180 5.31 23.46 -0.84
C ASP A 180 4.40 22.72 0.13
N ASN A 181 3.65 23.46 0.97
CA ASN A 181 2.72 22.95 2.00
C ASN A 181 1.56 22.09 1.43
N PHE A 182 1.85 20.94 0.85
CA PHE A 182 0.86 19.95 0.45
C PHE A 182 0.36 19.21 1.68
N TYR A 183 -0.74 19.68 2.24
CA TYR A 183 -1.56 18.93 3.17
C TYR A 183 -2.27 17.81 2.43
N VAL A 184 -1.58 16.69 2.21
CA VAL A 184 -2.23 15.48 1.72
C VAL A 184 -2.98 14.88 2.89
N HIS A 185 -4.30 15.08 2.93
CA HIS A 185 -5.16 14.38 3.88
C HIS A 185 -5.30 12.92 3.46
N PHE A 186 -4.47 12.06 4.04
CA PHE A 186 -4.56 10.62 3.83
C PHE A 186 -5.70 10.05 4.67
N LEU A 187 -6.78 9.68 4.01
CA LEU A 187 -7.75 8.78 4.61
C LEU A 187 -7.30 7.35 4.30
N VAL A 188 -6.56 6.77 5.23
CA VAL A 188 -6.28 5.33 5.22
C VAL A 188 -7.58 4.61 5.61
N LEU A 189 -8.47 4.43 4.64
CA LEU A 189 -9.62 3.54 4.80
C LEU A 189 -9.12 2.10 4.66
N LEU A 190 -8.66 1.56 5.78
CA LEU A 190 -8.40 0.13 5.88
C LEU A 190 -9.74 -0.58 6.00
N TYR A 191 -10.18 -1.15 4.88
CA TYR A 191 -11.24 -2.14 4.91
C TYR A 191 -10.64 -3.46 5.43
N VAL A 192 -10.49 -3.58 6.75
CA VAL A 192 -10.36 -4.90 7.38
C VAL A 192 -11.70 -5.59 7.17
N GLN A 193 -11.77 -6.54 6.23
CA GLN A 193 -12.98 -7.34 6.07
C GLN A 193 -13.31 -8.04 7.38
N GLY A 194 -14.50 -7.74 7.90
CA GLY A 194 -15.24 -8.53 8.88
C GLY A 194 -16.71 -8.56 8.49
N LEU A 195 -17.00 -9.26 7.38
CA LEU A 195 -18.10 -10.22 7.14
C LEU A 195 -17.91 -10.79 5.73
#